data_AF-A0A1D9Q0X6-F1
#
_entry.id   AF-A0A1D9Q0X6-F1
#
_cell.length_a   1.000
_cell.length_b   1.000
_cell.length_c   1.000
_cell.angle_alpha   90.00
_cell.angle_beta   90.00
_cell.angle_gamma   90.00
#
_symmetry.space_group_name_H-M   'P 1'
#
loop_
_entity.id
_entity.type
_entity.pdbx_description
1 polymer ?
#
loop_
_entity_poly.entity_id
_entity_poly.type
_entity_poly.pdbx_seq_one_letter_code
_entity_poly.pdbx_strand_id
1 'polypeptide(L)'
;MSDMTKIHGLIVDRGGQTANFHCTWSVSPQLLFNGSAINLLFQRVSTLSAHKLPSPTQEIIRLFKYHPDQDGGEIHRVDIERAPEVFAFFTDALLSLVGGDTDTCLAFKLLAPAVDGYISRSDALVMRMKGCILVDSARSFSSPLQYVQSISSSLESVDIFTLCYSAVGGVCVRARKTKDAQIQLQELEAEFVNRLSFDWVSPAPLSVKRLAFVQGRPDAESSIEMWQAARALGIALVIFDSECHWLQDSQWSEYREAFVPVDITPDETLPERLIRSIRSYGKSFHGISTVSDAHLAAVARAAGELGLATNPADAYDIAGDKFLTRKLEPSISESFECATVEQVRSRIADVTLQPLRFPLIVKPCTGWGSECVSRVDNEAMLINAVAKACSRHVGTAVNTSCVVEPYISGPEFDANFVLLDGQIVFSEIGDDYPSPGDMGSVESASDFLETQVVVGTRRIRKT
;
A
#
# COMPACT_ATOMS: atom_id res chain seq x y z
N MET A 1 -22.60 -29.05 12.71
CA MET A 1 -22.92 -28.30 13.95
C MET A 1 -24.16 -27.49 13.64
N SER A 2 -25.19 -27.54 14.49
CA SER A 2 -26.48 -26.91 14.19
C SER A 2 -26.34 -25.39 14.06
N ASP A 3 -26.59 -24.85 12.88
CA ASP A 3 -26.75 -23.42 12.62
C ASP A 3 -27.91 -22.88 13.46
N MET A 4 -27.63 -22.39 14.66
CA MET A 4 -28.57 -21.58 15.41
C MET A 4 -28.58 -20.18 14.79
N THR A 5 -29.33 -20.01 13.71
CA THR A 5 -29.66 -18.69 13.17
C THR A 5 -30.52 -17.96 14.20
N LYS A 6 -29.88 -17.13 15.04
CA LYS A 6 -30.57 -16.32 16.04
C LYS A 6 -31.05 -15.02 15.37
N ILE A 7 -32.35 -14.76 15.40
CA ILE A 7 -32.94 -13.55 14.80
C ILE A 7 -33.09 -12.48 15.87
N HIS A 8 -32.59 -11.27 15.59
CA HIS A 8 -32.86 -10.09 16.41
C HIS A 8 -33.56 -9.03 15.56
N GLY A 9 -34.52 -8.34 16.15
CA GLY A 9 -35.02 -7.09 15.60
C GLY A 9 -34.07 -5.95 15.95
N LEU A 10 -33.83 -5.04 15.00
CA LEU A 10 -33.05 -3.83 15.19
C LEU A 10 -33.85 -2.63 14.70
N ILE A 11 -34.06 -1.65 15.58
CA ILE A 11 -34.56 -0.33 15.24
C ILE A 11 -33.37 0.62 15.15
N VAL A 12 -33.22 1.26 13.99
CA VAL A 12 -32.20 2.27 13.73
C VAL A 12 -32.89 3.62 13.68
N ASP A 13 -32.43 4.57 14.47
CA ASP A 13 -32.92 5.95 14.45
C ASP A 13 -31.76 6.95 14.40
N ARG A 14 -31.84 7.90 13.46
CA ARG A 14 -30.92 9.05 13.38
C ARG A 14 -31.69 10.32 13.12
N GLY A 15 -31.71 11.23 14.09
CA GLY A 15 -32.36 12.54 13.95
C GLY A 15 -33.85 12.47 13.56
N GLY A 16 -34.58 11.41 13.95
CA GLY A 16 -36.00 11.21 13.64
C GLY A 16 -36.27 10.38 12.37
N GLN A 17 -35.24 9.99 11.63
CA GLN A 17 -35.36 8.98 10.57
C GLN A 17 -35.23 7.59 11.18
N THR A 18 -36.35 6.88 11.30
CA THR A 18 -36.42 5.55 11.93
C THR A 18 -36.66 4.44 10.90
N ALA A 19 -35.96 3.31 11.03
CA ALA A 19 -36.16 2.11 10.22
C ALA A 19 -35.99 0.83 11.05
N ASN A 20 -36.73 -0.22 10.70
CA ASN A 20 -36.71 -1.51 11.39
C ASN A 20 -36.11 -2.59 10.48
N PHE A 21 -35.33 -3.48 11.10
CA PHE A 21 -34.64 -4.56 10.42
C PHE A 21 -34.73 -5.85 11.21
N HIS A 22 -34.84 -6.98 10.51
CA HIS A 22 -34.50 -8.28 11.06
C HIS A 22 -33.02 -8.56 10.76
N CYS A 23 -32.28 -8.92 11.80
CA CYS A 23 -30.89 -9.30 11.76
C CYS A 23 -30.77 -10.80 11.96
N THR A 24 -30.26 -11.51 10.95
CA THR A 24 -29.74 -12.87 11.11
C THR A 24 -28.22 -12.80 11.23
N TRP A 25 -27.62 -13.66 12.04
CA TRP A 25 -26.18 -13.64 12.24
C TRP A 25 -25.58 -15.04 12.42
N SER A 26 -24.30 -15.14 12.10
CA SER A 26 -23.47 -16.31 12.36
C SER A 26 -22.04 -15.90 12.70
N VAL A 27 -21.28 -16.80 13.31
CA VAL A 27 -19.85 -16.60 13.60
C VAL A 27 -19.09 -17.75 12.98
N SER A 28 -18.05 -17.43 12.22
CA SER A 28 -17.07 -18.38 11.68
C SER A 28 -15.81 -18.23 12.54
N PRO A 29 -15.73 -18.94 13.69
CA PRO A 29 -14.59 -18.82 14.60
C PRO A 29 -13.34 -19.36 13.91
N GLN A 30 -12.21 -18.67 14.08
CA GLN A 30 -10.91 -19.09 13.53
C GLN A 30 -10.93 -19.29 12.00
N LEU A 31 -11.74 -18.50 11.27
CA LEU A 31 -11.71 -18.46 9.80
C LEU A 31 -10.30 -18.16 9.26
N LEU A 32 -9.54 -17.35 10.01
CA LEU A 32 -8.15 -16.99 9.74
C LEU A 32 -7.27 -17.47 10.90
N PHE A 33 -5.96 -17.57 10.67
CA PHE A 33 -4.99 -18.07 11.66
C PHE A 33 -5.14 -17.44 13.07
N ASN A 34 -5.31 -16.12 13.14
CA ASN A 34 -5.57 -15.37 14.38
C ASN A 34 -6.86 -14.53 14.31
N GLY A 35 -7.81 -14.91 13.44
CA GLY A 35 -9.01 -14.13 13.17
C GLY A 35 -10.29 -14.94 13.04
N SER A 36 -11.38 -14.37 13.51
CA SER A 36 -12.75 -14.87 13.37
C SER A 36 -13.56 -13.90 12.51
N ALA A 37 -14.61 -14.42 11.86
CA ALA A 37 -15.56 -13.59 11.14
C ALA A 37 -16.93 -13.60 11.82
N ILE A 38 -17.58 -12.44 11.89
CA ILE A 38 -18.96 -12.29 12.33
C ILE A 38 -19.78 -11.88 11.10
N ASN A 39 -20.77 -12.67 10.73
CA ASN A 39 -21.67 -12.37 9.64
C ASN A 39 -22.97 -11.80 10.21
N LEU A 40 -23.43 -10.69 9.65
CA LEU A 40 -24.72 -10.08 9.95
C LEU A 40 -25.47 -9.89 8.64
N LEU A 41 -26.77 -10.18 8.62
CA LEU A 41 -27.63 -9.94 7.46
C LEU A 41 -28.89 -9.24 7.93
N PHE A 42 -29.06 -8.01 7.46
CA PHE A 42 -30.18 -7.14 7.78
C PHE A 42 -31.16 -7.09 6.61
N GLN A 43 -32.41 -7.42 6.92
CA GLN A 43 -33.54 -7.28 6.01
C GLN A 43 -34.51 -6.24 6.58
N ARG A 44 -34.91 -5.27 5.76
CA ARG A 44 -35.84 -4.22 6.19
C ARG A 44 -37.23 -4.80 6.44
N VAL A 45 -37.89 -4.29 7.47
CA VAL A 45 -39.26 -4.68 7.85
C VAL A 45 -40.18 -3.47 7.71
N SER A 46 -41.32 -3.67 7.03
CA SER A 46 -42.28 -2.61 6.70
C SER A 46 -43.18 -2.23 7.87
N THR A 47 -43.41 -3.13 8.82
CA THR A 47 -44.16 -2.86 10.05
C THR A 47 -43.27 -2.20 11.09
N LEU A 48 -43.62 -0.98 11.50
CA LEU A 48 -43.16 -0.43 12.78
C LEU A 48 -43.71 -1.34 13.87
N SER A 49 -42.82 -2.04 14.57
CA SER A 49 -43.19 -2.72 15.81
C SER A 49 -43.98 -1.73 16.67
N ALA A 50 -45.13 -2.13 17.22
CA ALA A 50 -46.02 -1.27 18.03
C ALA A 50 -45.38 -0.74 19.34
N HIS A 51 -44.08 -0.96 19.50
CA HIS A 51 -43.25 -0.50 20.57
C HIS A 51 -43.10 1.02 20.57
N LYS A 52 -43.45 1.65 21.71
CA LYS A 52 -43.15 3.07 21.94
C LYS A 52 -41.65 3.24 22.15
N LEU A 53 -40.99 3.89 21.19
CA LEU A 53 -39.61 4.34 21.38
C LEU A 53 -39.53 5.28 22.58
N PRO A 54 -38.47 5.17 23.41
CA PRO A 54 -38.21 6.14 24.47
C PRO A 54 -38.16 7.57 23.92
N SER A 55 -38.57 8.54 24.74
CA SER A 55 -38.56 9.95 24.40
C SER A 55 -37.20 10.39 23.83
N PRO A 56 -37.18 11.30 22.84
CA PRO A 56 -35.93 11.75 22.20
C PRO A 56 -34.93 12.28 23.24
N THR A 57 -33.71 11.77 23.17
CA THR A 57 -32.52 12.24 23.89
C THR A 57 -31.72 13.21 23.00
N GLN A 58 -30.66 13.84 23.53
CA GLN A 58 -29.75 14.68 22.72
C GLN A 58 -28.86 13.87 21.74
N GLU A 59 -29.01 12.55 21.70
CA GLU A 59 -28.19 11.66 20.88
C GLU A 59 -28.60 11.68 19.41
N ILE A 60 -27.58 11.69 18.53
CA ILE A 60 -27.78 11.74 17.08
C ILE A 60 -28.13 10.37 16.52
N ILE A 61 -27.64 9.27 17.11
CA ILE A 61 -27.86 7.88 16.67
C ILE A 61 -28.39 7.06 17.84
N ARG A 62 -29.46 6.30 17.61
CA ARG A 62 -30.04 5.37 18.60
C ARG A 62 -30.30 4.02 17.96
N LEU A 63 -29.80 2.97 18.61
CA LEU A 63 -30.01 1.58 18.20
C LEU A 63 -30.74 0.82 19.29
N PHE A 64 -31.81 0.14 18.92
CA PHE A 64 -32.61 -0.64 19.83
C PHE A 64 -32.81 -2.06 19.33
N LYS A 65 -32.53 -3.05 20.18
CA LYS A 65 -32.72 -4.47 19.88
C LYS A 65 -33.96 -5.02 20.55
N TYR A 66 -34.63 -5.96 19.88
CA TYR A 66 -35.80 -6.68 20.41
C TYR A 66 -35.83 -8.12 19.87
N HIS A 67 -36.64 -8.99 20.50
CA HIS A 67 -36.89 -10.35 20.00
C HIS A 67 -38.14 -10.35 19.10
N PRO A 68 -38.02 -10.68 17.79
CA PRO A 68 -39.14 -10.58 16.85
C PRO A 68 -40.35 -11.46 17.19
N ASP A 69 -40.11 -12.61 17.84
CA ASP A 69 -41.14 -13.60 18.15
C ASP A 69 -41.89 -13.31 19.48
N GLN A 70 -41.53 -12.22 20.19
CA GLN A 70 -42.19 -11.79 21.42
C GLN A 70 -43.02 -10.53 21.16
N ASP A 71 -44.28 -10.73 20.77
CA ASP A 71 -45.21 -9.62 20.51
C ASP A 71 -45.43 -8.82 21.80
N GLY A 72 -45.04 -7.53 21.80
CA GLY A 72 -45.03 -6.69 23.01
C GLY A 72 -43.82 -6.87 23.94
N GLY A 73 -42.76 -7.57 23.49
CA GLY A 73 -41.52 -7.78 24.23
C GLY A 73 -40.76 -6.49 24.59
N GLU A 74 -39.85 -6.60 25.56
CA GLU A 74 -38.99 -5.49 25.98
C GLU A 74 -38.02 -5.10 24.86
N ILE A 75 -37.85 -3.78 24.69
CA ILE A 75 -36.82 -3.23 23.82
C ILE A 75 -35.61 -2.89 24.69
N HIS A 76 -34.43 -3.30 24.24
CA HIS A 76 -33.18 -2.95 24.90
C HIS A 76 -32.37 -1.99 24.04
N ARG A 77 -31.82 -0.95 24.65
CA ARG A 77 -30.87 -0.07 23.97
C ARG A 77 -29.56 -0.82 23.74
N VAL A 78 -29.00 -0.67 22.55
CA VAL A 78 -27.63 -1.12 22.23
C VAL A 78 -26.65 -0.07 22.77
N ASP A 79 -25.62 -0.54 23.47
CA ASP A 79 -24.59 0.29 24.11
C ASP A 79 -23.55 0.73 23.06
N ILE A 80 -23.97 1.65 22.18
CA ILE A 80 -23.21 2.09 21.01
C ILE A 80 -21.88 2.74 21.39
N GLU A 81 -21.79 3.30 22.59
CA GLU A 81 -20.64 3.98 23.16
C GLU A 81 -19.45 3.03 23.35
N ARG A 82 -19.70 1.72 23.44
CA ARG A 82 -18.64 0.70 23.54
C ARG A 82 -17.91 0.45 22.23
N ALA A 83 -18.54 0.72 21.08
CA ALA A 83 -17.93 0.56 19.77
C ALA A 83 -18.54 1.53 18.74
N PRO A 84 -18.34 2.85 18.92
CA PRO A 84 -19.06 3.87 18.16
C PRO A 84 -18.85 3.74 16.65
N GLU A 85 -17.62 3.42 16.22
CA GLU A 85 -17.28 3.25 14.79
C GLU A 85 -18.00 2.08 14.13
N VAL A 86 -18.19 0.97 14.87
CA VAL A 86 -18.89 -0.22 14.40
C VAL A 86 -20.37 0.10 14.16
N PHE A 87 -21.01 0.75 15.13
CA PHE A 87 -22.43 1.08 15.01
C PHE A 87 -22.69 2.23 14.06
N ALA A 88 -21.81 3.22 13.96
CA ALA A 88 -21.87 4.23 12.92
C ALA A 88 -21.83 3.59 11.52
N PHE A 89 -20.97 2.58 11.32
CA PHE A 89 -20.91 1.85 10.05
C PHE A 89 -22.23 1.17 9.70
N PHE A 90 -22.86 0.49 10.66
CA PHE A 90 -24.18 -0.12 10.44
C PHE A 90 -25.25 0.93 10.20
N THR A 91 -25.29 1.98 11.03
CA THR A 91 -26.31 3.03 10.94
C THR A 91 -26.23 3.77 9.61
N ASP A 92 -25.05 4.18 9.17
CA ASP A 92 -24.85 4.88 7.89
C ASP A 92 -25.36 4.02 6.72
N ALA A 93 -24.98 2.74 6.71
CA ALA A 93 -25.35 1.82 5.64
C ALA A 93 -26.85 1.47 5.69
N LEU A 94 -27.40 1.13 6.84
CA LEU A 94 -28.81 0.75 6.99
C LEU A 94 -29.76 1.91 6.67
N LEU A 95 -29.43 3.13 7.09
CA LEU A 95 -30.24 4.30 6.77
C LEU A 95 -30.22 4.65 5.28
N SER A 96 -29.19 4.24 4.53
CA SER A 96 -29.17 4.38 3.05
C SER A 96 -30.28 3.57 2.36
N LEU A 97 -30.89 2.60 3.04
CA LEU A 97 -32.03 1.83 2.51
C LEU A 97 -33.38 2.53 2.72
N VAL A 98 -33.42 3.59 3.51
CA VAL A 98 -34.67 4.30 3.81
C VAL A 98 -35.09 5.12 2.60
N GLY A 99 -36.25 4.78 2.04
CA GLY A 99 -36.78 5.37 0.80
C GLY A 99 -36.40 4.60 -0.47
N GLY A 100 -35.57 3.57 -0.36
CA GLY A 100 -35.26 2.63 -1.45
C GLY A 100 -36.16 1.39 -1.46
N ASP A 101 -35.81 0.44 -2.33
CA ASP A 101 -36.48 -0.86 -2.48
C ASP A 101 -36.43 -1.66 -1.17
N THR A 102 -37.59 -2.13 -0.71
CA THR A 102 -37.75 -2.89 0.53
C THR A 102 -37.12 -4.28 0.46
N ASP A 103 -36.91 -4.83 -0.74
CA ASP A 103 -36.28 -6.14 -0.92
C ASP A 103 -34.75 -6.07 -0.77
N THR A 104 -34.17 -4.87 -0.89
CA THR A 104 -32.73 -4.68 -0.72
C THR A 104 -32.29 -5.05 0.69
N CYS A 105 -31.30 -5.93 0.76
CA CYS A 105 -30.69 -6.42 1.99
C CYS A 105 -29.26 -5.89 2.10
N LEU A 106 -28.82 -5.66 3.34
CA LEU A 106 -27.43 -5.37 3.64
C LEU A 106 -26.85 -6.49 4.49
N ALA A 107 -25.71 -7.02 4.06
CA ALA A 107 -24.93 -7.96 4.81
C ALA A 107 -23.62 -7.32 5.25
N PHE A 108 -23.13 -7.72 6.42
CA PHE A 108 -21.86 -7.28 6.97
C PHE A 108 -21.03 -8.50 7.33
N LYS A 109 -19.74 -8.46 6.99
CA LYS A 109 -18.75 -9.39 7.51
C LYS A 109 -17.72 -8.62 8.32
N LEU A 110 -17.71 -8.84 9.62
CA LEU A 110 -16.80 -8.20 10.55
C LEU A 110 -15.60 -9.11 10.81
N LEU A 111 -14.41 -8.51 10.85
CA LEU A 111 -13.20 -9.15 11.30
C LEU A 111 -13.09 -8.94 12.82
N ALA A 112 -12.95 -10.02 13.57
CA ALA A 112 -12.71 -10.00 15.01
C ALA A 112 -11.47 -10.85 15.35
N PRO A 113 -10.68 -10.48 16.36
CA PRO A 113 -9.49 -11.23 16.73
C PRO A 113 -9.89 -12.55 17.39
N ALA A 114 -9.18 -13.63 17.04
CA ALA A 114 -9.32 -14.93 17.69
C ALA A 114 -8.35 -15.10 18.88
N VAL A 115 -7.39 -14.18 19.01
CA VAL A 115 -6.36 -14.16 20.05
C VAL A 115 -6.20 -12.74 20.59
N ASP A 116 -5.75 -12.62 21.83
CA ASP A 116 -5.37 -11.35 22.42
C ASP A 116 -4.03 -10.86 21.84
N GLY A 117 -3.88 -9.54 21.69
CA GLY A 117 -2.62 -8.96 21.23
C GLY A 117 -2.75 -7.56 20.65
N TYR A 118 -1.80 -7.18 19.80
CA TYR A 118 -1.66 -5.84 19.25
C TYR A 118 -1.88 -5.86 17.74
N ILE A 119 -2.66 -4.92 17.23
CA ILE A 119 -2.93 -4.81 15.79
C ILE A 119 -1.67 -4.43 15.03
N SER A 120 -1.22 -5.31 14.12
CA SER A 120 -0.02 -5.11 13.30
C SER A 120 -0.22 -3.99 12.28
N ARG A 121 -1.44 -3.81 11.76
CA ARG A 121 -1.82 -2.75 10.82
C ARG A 121 -3.31 -2.46 10.92
N SER A 122 -3.67 -1.22 11.28
CA SER A 122 -5.05 -0.88 11.65
C SER A 122 -6.04 -0.89 10.49
N ASP A 123 -5.61 -0.60 9.27
CA ASP A 123 -6.46 -0.55 8.07
C ASP A 123 -6.38 -1.84 7.21
N ALA A 124 -5.79 -2.92 7.75
CA ALA A 124 -5.48 -4.14 7.01
C ALA A 124 -6.66 -4.68 6.19
N LEU A 125 -7.85 -4.73 6.79
CA LEU A 125 -9.07 -5.17 6.11
C LEU A 125 -9.44 -4.28 4.92
N VAL A 126 -9.45 -2.95 5.14
CA VAL A 126 -9.85 -1.97 4.13
C VAL A 126 -8.90 -2.02 2.95
N MET A 127 -7.59 -1.99 3.21
CA MET A 127 -6.56 -2.05 2.17
C MET A 127 -6.66 -3.34 1.35
N ARG A 128 -6.85 -4.48 2.02
CA ARG A 128 -6.88 -5.79 1.35
C ARG A 128 -8.16 -6.06 0.58
N MET A 129 -9.27 -5.41 0.95
CA MET A 129 -10.56 -5.53 0.27
C MET A 129 -10.74 -4.51 -0.86
N LYS A 130 -9.79 -3.59 -1.07
CA LYS A 130 -9.78 -2.69 -2.23
C LYS A 130 -9.88 -3.51 -3.53
N GLY A 131 -10.81 -3.12 -4.40
CA GLY A 131 -11.08 -3.79 -5.67
C GLY A 131 -11.81 -5.14 -5.57
N CYS A 132 -12.25 -5.58 -4.39
CA CYS A 132 -13.10 -6.77 -4.28
C CYS A 132 -14.52 -6.44 -4.79
N ILE A 133 -14.98 -7.14 -5.83
CA ILE A 133 -16.27 -6.89 -6.50
C ILE A 133 -17.50 -7.15 -5.61
N LEU A 134 -17.33 -7.92 -4.53
CA LEU A 134 -18.41 -8.25 -3.59
C LEU A 134 -18.63 -7.15 -2.54
N VAL A 135 -17.64 -6.26 -2.35
CA VAL A 135 -17.62 -5.30 -1.24
C VAL A 135 -18.19 -3.97 -1.73
N ASP A 136 -19.29 -3.53 -1.13
CA ASP A 136 -19.90 -2.21 -1.35
C ASP A 136 -19.11 -1.12 -0.61
N SER A 137 -18.71 -1.40 0.63
CA SER A 137 -17.84 -0.52 1.42
C SER A 137 -17.09 -1.29 2.50
N ALA A 138 -15.95 -0.74 2.95
CA ALA A 138 -15.12 -1.29 4.02
C ALA A 138 -14.75 -0.21 5.02
N ARG A 139 -14.67 -0.56 6.31
CA ARG A 139 -14.27 0.36 7.38
C ARG A 139 -13.36 -0.34 8.38
N SER A 140 -12.35 0.38 8.87
CA SER A 140 -11.56 -0.05 10.03
C SER A 140 -12.16 0.53 11.31
N PHE A 141 -12.09 -0.25 12.39
CA PHE A 141 -12.53 0.15 13.73
C PHE A 141 -11.38 0.20 14.72
N SER A 142 -10.15 -0.04 14.26
CA SER A 142 -8.97 -0.12 15.11
C SER A 142 -8.04 1.08 14.90
N SER A 143 -7.28 1.39 15.94
CA SER A 143 -6.19 2.36 15.91
C SER A 143 -4.84 1.66 15.75
N PRO A 144 -3.81 2.33 15.22
CA PRO A 144 -2.47 1.77 15.13
C PRO A 144 -1.96 1.31 16.49
N LEU A 145 -1.33 0.13 16.55
CA LEU A 145 -0.76 -0.45 17.77
C LEU A 145 -1.77 -0.73 18.89
N GLN A 146 -3.08 -0.68 18.60
CA GLN A 146 -4.12 -0.94 19.59
C GLN A 146 -4.04 -2.36 20.12
N TYR A 147 -4.15 -2.51 21.44
CA TYR A 147 -4.40 -3.79 22.08
C TYR A 147 -5.86 -4.21 21.86
N VAL A 148 -6.06 -5.45 21.43
CA VAL A 148 -7.37 -6.06 21.19
C VAL A 148 -7.49 -7.36 21.96
N GLN A 149 -8.71 -7.63 22.41
CA GLN A 149 -9.08 -8.86 23.09
C GLN A 149 -9.79 -9.79 22.12
N SER A 150 -9.50 -11.09 22.24
CA SER A 150 -10.18 -12.14 21.49
C SER A 150 -11.70 -12.11 21.69
N ILE A 151 -12.42 -12.49 20.63
CA ILE A 151 -13.87 -12.69 20.71
C ILE A 151 -14.21 -13.79 21.74
N SER A 152 -15.31 -13.59 22.48
CA SER A 152 -15.76 -14.52 23.52
C SER A 152 -15.87 -15.97 23.03
N SER A 153 -15.36 -16.91 23.82
CA SER A 153 -15.46 -18.35 23.56
C SER A 153 -16.87 -18.91 23.82
N SER A 154 -17.71 -18.22 24.60
CA SER A 154 -19.08 -18.66 24.94
C SER A 154 -20.11 -18.10 23.95
N LEU A 155 -20.03 -18.48 22.69
CA LEU A 155 -20.92 -17.98 21.62
C LEU A 155 -22.42 -18.31 21.85
N GLU A 156 -22.72 -19.32 22.67
CA GLU A 156 -24.10 -19.74 22.94
C GLU A 156 -24.89 -18.76 23.79
N SER A 157 -24.23 -18.01 24.68
CA SER A 157 -24.87 -17.13 25.68
C SER A 157 -24.71 -15.63 25.39
N VAL A 158 -23.90 -15.27 24.39
CA VAL A 158 -23.54 -13.87 24.12
C VAL A 158 -24.48 -13.24 23.10
N ASP A 159 -24.87 -12.00 23.39
CA ASP A 159 -25.64 -11.13 22.49
C ASP A 159 -24.80 -10.66 21.30
N ILE A 160 -25.38 -10.67 20.09
CA ILE A 160 -24.64 -10.35 18.86
C ILE A 160 -24.02 -8.96 18.87
N PHE A 161 -24.74 -7.96 19.39
CA PHE A 161 -24.22 -6.60 19.46
C PHE A 161 -23.06 -6.48 20.46
N THR A 162 -23.01 -7.37 21.46
CA THR A 162 -21.86 -7.50 22.35
C THR A 162 -20.65 -8.11 21.64
N LEU A 163 -20.85 -9.07 20.74
CA LEU A 163 -19.76 -9.62 19.92
C LEU A 163 -19.18 -8.57 18.95
N CYS A 164 -20.04 -7.69 18.42
CA CYS A 164 -19.61 -6.60 17.53
C CYS A 164 -18.62 -5.64 18.20
N TYR A 165 -18.60 -5.52 19.53
CA TYR A 165 -17.61 -4.68 20.24
C TYR A 165 -16.16 -5.16 20.05
N SER A 166 -15.96 -6.43 19.69
CA SER A 166 -14.62 -7.01 19.43
C SER A 166 -14.18 -6.82 17.97
N ALA A 167 -15.02 -6.28 17.10
CA ALA A 167 -14.69 -6.12 15.69
C ALA A 167 -13.59 -5.06 15.50
N VAL A 168 -12.60 -5.36 14.66
CA VAL A 168 -11.48 -4.47 14.33
C VAL A 168 -11.61 -3.85 12.95
N GLY A 169 -12.53 -4.37 12.14
CA GLY A 169 -12.94 -3.85 10.85
C GLY A 169 -14.16 -4.60 10.32
N GLY A 170 -14.84 -4.02 9.34
CA GLY A 170 -15.96 -4.67 8.67
C GLY A 170 -16.07 -4.28 7.21
N VAL A 171 -16.70 -5.16 6.44
CA VAL A 171 -17.16 -4.87 5.08
C VAL A 171 -18.67 -4.99 5.00
N CYS A 172 -19.26 -4.17 4.15
CA CYS A 172 -20.67 -4.14 3.82
C CYS A 172 -20.86 -4.70 2.41
N VAL A 173 -21.91 -5.49 2.25
CA VAL A 173 -22.35 -6.13 1.01
C VAL A 173 -23.79 -5.73 0.78
N ARG A 174 -24.10 -5.30 -0.44
CA ARG A 174 -25.45 -4.91 -0.85
C ARG A 174 -26.02 -5.93 -1.82
N ALA A 175 -27.18 -6.49 -1.49
CA ALA A 175 -27.85 -7.47 -2.32
C ALA A 175 -29.33 -7.15 -2.51
N ARG A 176 -29.92 -7.62 -3.61
CA ARG A 176 -31.35 -7.42 -3.89
C ARG A 176 -32.26 -8.36 -3.13
N LYS A 177 -31.74 -9.49 -2.66
CA LYS A 177 -32.50 -10.52 -1.93
C LYS A 177 -31.63 -11.14 -0.85
N THR A 178 -32.27 -11.63 0.20
CA THR A 178 -31.64 -12.32 1.33
C THR A 178 -30.76 -13.49 0.88
N LYS A 179 -31.23 -14.29 -0.10
CA LYS A 179 -30.47 -15.43 -0.63
C LYS A 179 -29.18 -15.00 -1.34
N ASP A 180 -29.24 -13.90 -2.09
CA ASP A 180 -28.07 -13.36 -2.80
C ASP A 180 -27.04 -12.85 -1.79
N ALA A 181 -27.49 -12.15 -0.75
CA ALA A 181 -26.61 -11.70 0.34
C ALA A 181 -25.93 -12.87 1.07
N GLN A 182 -26.65 -13.97 1.30
CA GLN A 182 -26.09 -15.18 1.91
C GLN A 182 -25.02 -15.82 1.04
N ILE A 183 -25.25 -15.91 -0.27
CA ILE A 183 -24.27 -16.43 -1.24
C ILE A 183 -23.03 -15.52 -1.26
N GLN A 184 -23.21 -14.21 -1.36
CA GLN A 184 -22.10 -13.25 -1.35
C GLN A 184 -21.31 -13.29 -0.04
N LEU A 185 -21.97 -13.47 1.12
CA LEU A 185 -21.30 -13.65 2.41
C LEU A 185 -20.44 -14.92 2.43
N GLN A 186 -20.87 -16.00 1.78
CA GLN A 186 -20.10 -17.24 1.65
C GLN A 186 -18.91 -17.05 0.70
N GLU A 187 -19.11 -16.44 -0.46
CA GLU A 187 -18.03 -16.13 -1.41
C GLU A 187 -16.98 -15.19 -0.77
N LEU A 188 -17.44 -14.24 0.04
CA LEU A 188 -16.57 -13.32 0.77
C LEU A 188 -15.73 -14.03 1.86
N GLU A 189 -16.12 -15.20 2.37
CA GLU A 189 -15.24 -15.99 3.24
C GLU A 189 -13.98 -16.43 2.49
N ALA A 190 -14.11 -16.87 1.24
CA ALA A 190 -12.96 -17.22 0.41
C ALA A 190 -12.07 -15.99 0.18
N GLU A 191 -12.65 -14.83 -0.08
CA GLU A 191 -11.90 -13.58 -0.23
C GLU A 191 -11.18 -13.17 1.07
N PHE A 192 -11.82 -13.33 2.24
CA PHE A 192 -11.17 -13.11 3.53
C PHE A 192 -9.97 -14.03 3.71
N VAL A 193 -10.11 -15.33 3.44
CA VAL A 193 -9.00 -16.28 3.50
C VAL A 193 -7.89 -15.87 2.53
N ASN A 194 -8.22 -15.58 1.26
CA ASN A 194 -7.23 -15.25 0.23
C ASN A 194 -6.47 -13.96 0.56
N ARG A 195 -7.16 -12.94 1.06
CA ARG A 195 -6.63 -11.57 1.21
C ARG A 195 -6.09 -11.27 2.61
N LEU A 196 -6.52 -12.00 3.64
CA LEU A 196 -6.19 -11.75 5.05
C LEU A 196 -5.47 -12.92 5.74
N SER A 197 -5.02 -13.94 5.00
CA SER A 197 -4.14 -14.99 5.53
C SER A 197 -2.73 -14.46 5.83
N PHE A 198 -2.60 -13.64 6.88
CA PHE A 198 -1.34 -13.19 7.47
C PHE A 198 -1.55 -12.80 8.93
N ASP A 199 -0.46 -12.68 9.69
CA ASP A 199 -0.54 -12.30 11.09
C ASP A 199 -0.85 -10.82 11.27
N TRP A 200 -2.13 -10.51 11.52
CA TRP A 200 -2.58 -9.15 11.75
C TRP A 200 -2.75 -8.79 13.25
N VAL A 201 -2.65 -9.79 14.14
CA VAL A 201 -2.52 -9.61 15.60
C VAL A 201 -1.16 -10.15 16.06
N SER A 202 -0.33 -9.28 16.62
CA SER A 202 0.94 -9.64 17.26
C SER A 202 0.72 -9.98 18.73
N PRO A 203 1.22 -11.14 19.22
CA PRO A 203 1.18 -11.45 20.65
C PRO A 203 2.17 -10.59 21.46
N ALA A 204 3.21 -10.05 20.81
CA ALA A 204 4.18 -9.18 21.44
C ALA A 204 3.72 -7.71 21.38
N PRO A 205 3.95 -6.91 22.45
CA PRO A 205 3.72 -5.48 22.44
C PRO A 205 4.43 -4.77 21.28
N LEU A 206 3.68 -3.96 20.55
CA LEU A 206 4.21 -3.12 19.49
C LEU A 206 4.42 -1.70 20.01
N SER A 207 5.50 -1.06 19.55
CA SER A 207 5.87 0.31 19.95
C SER A 207 5.95 1.20 18.71
N VAL A 208 5.62 2.48 18.85
CA VAL A 208 5.84 3.48 17.80
C VAL A 208 7.30 3.44 17.34
N LYS A 209 7.50 3.26 16.03
CA LYS A 209 8.81 3.34 15.40
C LYS A 209 8.93 4.68 14.68
N ARG A 210 10.01 5.42 14.97
CA ARG A 210 10.30 6.71 14.34
C ARG A 210 11.24 6.54 13.15
N LEU A 211 10.85 7.06 12.00
CA LEU A 211 11.62 6.99 10.76
C LEU A 211 11.96 8.41 10.29
N ALA A 212 13.23 8.63 9.96
CA ALA A 212 13.67 9.83 9.24
C ALA A 212 13.40 9.59 7.76
N PHE A 213 12.45 10.33 7.17
CA PHE A 213 12.10 10.18 5.76
C PHE A 213 12.72 11.34 4.97
N VAL A 214 13.67 11.03 4.09
CA VAL A 214 14.41 12.03 3.32
C VAL A 214 13.78 12.16 1.95
N GLN A 215 13.42 13.39 1.59
CA GLN A 215 12.80 13.75 0.31
C GLN A 215 11.44 13.04 0.10
N GLY A 216 10.36 13.79 0.28
CA GLY A 216 9.03 13.38 -0.12
C GLY A 216 8.92 13.27 -1.64
N ARG A 217 7.85 12.60 -2.09
CA ARG A 217 7.44 12.63 -3.50
C ARG A 217 6.95 14.03 -3.88
N PRO A 218 6.99 14.43 -5.16
CA PRO A 218 6.66 15.79 -5.59
C PRO A 218 5.22 16.23 -5.26
N ASP A 219 4.30 15.30 -5.08
CA ASP A 219 2.90 15.57 -4.80
C ASP A 219 2.25 14.49 -3.92
N ALA A 220 1.09 14.84 -3.36
CA ALA A 220 0.30 13.93 -2.53
C ALA A 220 -0.39 12.84 -3.37
N GLU A 221 -0.86 13.14 -4.58
CA GLU A 221 -1.64 12.22 -5.42
C GLU A 221 -0.89 10.91 -5.69
N SER A 222 0.40 11.02 -6.01
CA SER A 222 1.29 9.90 -6.31
C SER A 222 1.83 9.18 -5.07
N SER A 223 1.62 9.70 -3.86
CA SER A 223 2.34 9.23 -2.67
C SER A 223 1.52 9.04 -1.40
N ILE A 224 0.24 9.43 -1.40
CA ILE A 224 -0.60 9.45 -0.20
C ILE A 224 -0.72 8.07 0.47
N GLU A 225 -0.77 7.01 -0.33
CA GLU A 225 -0.93 5.64 0.18
C GLU A 225 0.27 5.19 1.03
N MET A 226 1.48 5.67 0.71
CA MET A 226 2.68 5.39 1.50
C MET A 226 2.60 6.03 2.89
N TRP A 227 2.15 7.29 2.95
CA TRP A 227 1.99 8.02 4.22
C TRP A 227 0.86 7.44 5.07
N GLN A 228 -0.24 7.05 4.44
CA GLN A 228 -1.35 6.34 5.08
C GLN A 228 -0.89 4.98 5.64
N ALA A 229 -0.08 4.24 4.88
CA ALA A 229 0.47 2.97 5.32
C ALA A 229 1.38 3.14 6.55
N ALA A 230 2.28 4.13 6.56
CA ALA A 230 3.13 4.42 7.70
C ALA A 230 2.29 4.71 8.96
N ARG A 231 1.26 5.55 8.83
CA ARG A 231 0.33 5.85 9.93
C ARG A 231 -0.40 4.61 10.42
N ALA A 232 -0.94 3.79 9.52
CA ALA A 232 -1.67 2.56 9.88
C ALA A 232 -0.80 1.52 10.58
N LEU A 233 0.52 1.54 10.34
CA LEU A 233 1.53 0.73 11.01
C LEU A 233 2.01 1.34 12.34
N GLY A 234 1.59 2.56 12.69
CA GLY A 234 2.06 3.26 13.89
C GLY A 234 3.50 3.78 13.76
N ILE A 235 3.93 4.09 12.53
CA ILE A 235 5.25 4.68 12.25
C ILE A 235 5.14 6.21 12.35
N ALA A 236 5.97 6.80 13.20
CA ALA A 236 6.13 8.24 13.32
C ALA A 236 7.14 8.73 12.28
N LEU A 237 6.67 9.49 11.29
CA LEU A 237 7.51 10.04 10.24
C LEU A 237 8.04 11.43 10.61
N VAL A 238 9.35 11.63 10.57
CA VAL A 238 9.94 12.98 10.56
C VAL A 238 10.49 13.21 9.16
N ILE A 239 9.90 14.18 8.47
CA ILE A 239 10.24 14.49 7.09
C ILE A 239 11.45 15.43 7.07
N PHE A 240 12.49 15.07 6.33
CA PHE A 240 13.66 15.90 6.07
C PHE A 240 13.67 16.25 4.59
N ASP A 241 13.38 17.51 4.28
CA ASP A 241 13.16 17.95 2.90
C ASP A 241 13.42 19.45 2.75
N SER A 242 13.43 19.94 1.52
CA SER A 242 13.58 21.37 1.20
C SER A 242 12.44 22.20 1.81
N GLU A 243 12.74 23.45 2.16
CA GLU A 243 11.70 24.41 2.50
C GLU A 243 10.65 24.51 1.40
N CYS A 244 9.40 24.80 1.79
CA CYS A 244 8.24 24.91 0.91
C CYS A 244 7.78 23.60 0.24
N HIS A 245 8.32 22.44 0.62
CA HIS A 245 7.77 21.16 0.21
C HIS A 245 6.34 20.99 0.74
N TRP A 246 5.42 20.41 -0.05
CA TRP A 246 3.99 20.35 0.28
C TRP A 246 3.69 19.67 1.63
N LEU A 247 4.48 18.66 2.03
CA LEU A 247 4.35 18.02 3.35
C LEU A 247 4.55 19.01 4.51
N GLN A 248 5.22 20.14 4.32
CA GLN A 248 5.40 21.17 5.35
C GLN A 248 4.08 21.84 5.76
N ASP A 249 3.06 21.84 4.89
CA ASP A 249 1.78 22.47 5.19
C ASP A 249 1.04 21.76 6.34
N SER A 250 0.26 22.53 7.10
CA SER A 250 -0.50 22.04 8.25
C SER A 250 -1.62 21.06 7.88
N GLN A 251 -2.16 21.17 6.66
CA GLN A 251 -3.20 20.26 6.16
C GLN A 251 -2.72 18.79 6.09
N TRP A 252 -1.40 18.56 6.01
CA TRP A 252 -0.79 17.23 5.96
C TRP A 252 -0.16 16.80 7.30
N SER A 253 -0.43 17.55 8.38
CA SER A 253 0.16 17.28 9.70
C SER A 253 -0.19 15.89 10.25
N GLU A 254 -1.31 15.29 9.84
CA GLU A 254 -1.69 13.94 10.28
C GLU A 254 -0.77 12.82 9.75
N TYR A 255 0.02 13.11 8.72
CA TYR A 255 0.92 12.14 8.07
C TYR A 255 2.35 12.17 8.61
N ARG A 256 2.68 13.10 9.51
CA ARG A 256 4.04 13.26 10.05
C ARG A 256 4.04 13.70 11.51
N GLU A 257 5.07 13.28 12.24
CA GLU A 257 5.38 13.80 13.56
C GLU A 257 5.97 15.22 13.46
N ALA A 258 6.84 15.46 12.46
CA ALA A 258 7.48 16.76 12.24
C ALA A 258 7.99 16.90 10.80
N PHE A 259 8.26 18.13 10.41
CA PHE A 259 8.95 18.49 9.17
C PHE A 259 10.18 19.31 9.55
N VAL A 260 11.36 18.90 9.07
CA VAL A 260 12.65 19.51 9.35
C VAL A 260 13.24 19.96 8.01
N PRO A 261 13.33 21.28 7.76
CA PRO A 261 13.93 21.77 6.53
C PRO A 261 15.42 21.43 6.45
N VAL A 262 15.83 20.83 5.33
CA VAL A 262 17.21 20.46 5.02
C VAL A 262 17.47 20.67 3.53
N ASP A 263 18.64 21.16 3.18
CA ASP A 263 19.13 21.11 1.80
C ASP A 263 19.39 19.65 1.41
N ILE A 264 18.49 19.11 0.59
CA ILE A 264 18.53 17.74 0.09
C ILE A 264 19.23 17.62 -1.26
N THR A 265 19.99 18.62 -1.72
CA THR A 265 20.79 18.49 -2.96
C THR A 265 21.61 17.19 -2.92
N PRO A 266 21.52 16.28 -3.92
CA PRO A 266 22.19 14.98 -3.89
C PRO A 266 23.67 15.10 -4.24
N ASP A 267 24.42 15.84 -3.43
CA ASP A 267 25.87 16.03 -3.52
C ASP A 267 26.62 15.22 -2.45
N GLU A 268 27.95 15.23 -2.53
CA GLU A 268 28.81 14.46 -1.63
C GLU A 268 28.65 14.81 -0.15
N THR A 269 28.10 15.99 0.17
CA THR A 269 27.94 16.50 1.54
C THR A 269 26.53 16.29 2.11
N LEU A 270 25.61 15.74 1.31
CA LEU A 270 24.26 15.38 1.76
C LEU A 270 24.27 14.45 2.99
N PRO A 271 25.09 13.39 3.08
CA PRO A 271 25.13 12.53 4.25
C PRO A 271 25.40 13.31 5.55
N GLU A 272 26.38 14.22 5.56
CA GLU A 272 26.72 15.02 6.72
C GLU A 272 25.60 15.99 7.11
N ARG A 273 24.91 16.58 6.11
CA ARG A 273 23.74 17.45 6.35
C ARG A 273 22.59 16.67 7.01
N LEU A 274 22.32 15.45 6.55
CA LEU A 274 21.30 14.56 7.12
C LEU A 274 21.67 14.15 8.55
N ILE A 275 22.89 13.67 8.78
CA ILE A 275 23.39 13.27 10.10
C ILE A 275 23.26 14.42 11.10
N ARG A 276 23.68 15.62 10.72
CA ARG A 276 23.59 16.81 11.58
C ARG A 276 22.15 17.13 11.94
N SER A 277 21.25 17.11 10.96
CA SER A 277 19.84 17.46 11.14
C SER A 277 19.12 16.43 12.01
N ILE A 278 19.38 15.13 11.79
CA ILE A 278 18.83 14.03 12.59
C ILE A 278 19.30 14.11 14.04
N ARG A 279 20.61 14.33 14.27
CA ARG A 279 21.15 14.51 15.64
C ARG A 279 20.54 15.73 16.34
N SER A 280 20.32 16.82 15.61
CA SER A 280 19.75 18.06 16.15
C SER A 280 18.26 17.95 16.50
N TYR A 281 17.53 16.99 15.92
CA TYR A 281 16.11 16.76 16.24
C TYR A 281 15.88 16.32 17.70
N GLY A 282 16.89 15.73 18.35
CA GLY A 282 16.85 15.44 19.79
C GLY A 282 16.00 14.23 20.20
N LYS A 283 15.55 13.41 19.25
CA LYS A 283 14.89 12.11 19.51
C LYS A 283 15.58 10.98 18.76
N SER A 284 15.48 9.77 19.30
CA SER A 284 15.98 8.56 18.65
C SER A 284 15.15 8.18 17.43
N PHE A 285 15.85 7.72 16.40
CA PHE A 285 15.31 7.16 15.17
C PHE A 285 15.56 5.65 15.13
N HIS A 286 14.63 4.92 14.52
CA HIS A 286 14.73 3.48 14.29
C HIS A 286 15.15 3.14 12.86
N GLY A 287 15.17 4.14 11.97
CA GLY A 287 15.64 4.02 10.60
C GLY A 287 15.65 5.37 9.91
N ILE A 288 16.27 5.39 8.74
CA ILE A 288 16.24 6.47 7.76
C ILE A 288 15.91 5.84 6.40
N SER A 289 15.09 6.52 5.59
CA SER A 289 14.67 6.00 4.29
C SER A 289 14.39 7.11 3.29
N THR A 290 14.39 6.77 2.01
CA THR A 290 13.96 7.61 0.89
C THR A 290 13.39 6.73 -0.22
N VAL A 291 12.57 7.31 -1.08
CA VAL A 291 12.06 6.68 -2.31
C VAL A 291 12.59 7.36 -3.57
N SER A 292 13.61 8.21 -3.44
CA SER A 292 14.33 8.82 -4.57
C SER A 292 15.64 8.12 -4.82
N ASP A 293 15.77 7.61 -6.05
CA ASP A 293 16.98 6.92 -6.53
C ASP A 293 18.23 7.78 -6.35
N ALA A 294 18.14 9.08 -6.63
CA ALA A 294 19.24 10.03 -6.50
C ALA A 294 19.74 10.21 -5.06
N HIS A 295 18.94 9.84 -4.05
CA HIS A 295 19.27 10.03 -2.63
C HIS A 295 19.60 8.72 -1.93
N LEU A 296 19.30 7.54 -2.52
CA LEU A 296 19.45 6.24 -1.87
C LEU A 296 20.86 6.01 -1.31
N ALA A 297 21.89 6.25 -2.12
CA ALA A 297 23.27 6.05 -1.69
C ALA A 297 23.66 6.99 -0.54
N ALA A 298 23.31 8.28 -0.62
CA ALA A 298 23.61 9.26 0.42
C ALA A 298 22.87 8.95 1.74
N VAL A 299 21.60 8.55 1.64
CA VAL A 299 20.79 8.11 2.78
C VAL A 299 21.37 6.86 3.44
N ALA A 300 21.83 5.88 2.64
CA ALA A 300 22.49 4.68 3.15
C ALA A 300 23.81 5.00 3.87
N ARG A 301 24.62 5.93 3.34
CA ARG A 301 25.84 6.41 4.03
C ARG A 301 25.49 7.05 5.37
N ALA A 302 24.49 7.94 5.40
CA ALA A 302 24.01 8.55 6.62
C ALA A 302 23.49 7.51 7.64
N ALA A 303 22.74 6.50 7.17
CA ALA A 303 22.25 5.41 7.99
C ALA A 303 23.40 4.64 8.67
N GLY A 304 24.43 4.28 7.90
CA GLY A 304 25.61 3.58 8.40
C GLY A 304 26.34 4.35 9.50
N GLU A 305 26.59 5.64 9.29
CA GLU A 305 27.23 6.53 10.27
C GLU A 305 26.38 6.78 11.53
N LEU A 306 25.05 6.62 11.42
CA LEU A 306 24.12 6.70 12.54
C LEU A 306 23.94 5.34 13.25
N GLY A 307 24.55 4.26 12.75
CA GLY A 307 24.37 2.91 13.27
C GLY A 307 22.95 2.35 13.03
N LEU A 308 22.25 2.85 12.01
CA LEU A 308 20.92 2.39 11.62
C LEU A 308 21.01 1.30 10.55
N ALA A 309 20.02 0.41 10.53
CA ALA A 309 19.95 -0.66 9.53
C ALA A 309 19.75 -0.07 8.13
N THR A 310 20.57 -0.53 7.17
CA THR A 310 20.53 -0.13 5.75
C THR A 310 21.19 -1.19 4.89
N ASN A 311 20.92 -1.18 3.59
CA ASN A 311 21.81 -1.85 2.64
C ASN A 311 23.12 -1.06 2.47
N PRO A 312 24.20 -1.72 2.00
CA PRO A 312 25.46 -1.04 1.69
C PRO A 312 25.27 0.10 0.68
N ALA A 313 25.94 1.23 0.92
CA ALA A 313 25.82 2.40 0.05
C ALA A 313 26.37 2.17 -1.36
N ASP A 314 27.45 1.38 -1.47
CA ASP A 314 28.06 0.99 -2.73
C ASP A 314 27.12 0.13 -3.59
N ALA A 315 26.23 -0.66 -2.99
CA ALA A 315 25.20 -1.39 -3.72
C ALA A 315 24.22 -0.43 -4.42
N TYR A 316 23.85 0.68 -3.77
CA TYR A 316 23.04 1.72 -4.39
C TYR A 316 23.81 2.50 -5.46
N ASP A 317 25.09 2.81 -5.22
CA ASP A 317 25.96 3.45 -6.22
C ASP A 317 26.06 2.60 -7.50
N ILE A 318 26.25 1.28 -7.34
CA ILE A 318 26.32 0.34 -8.46
C ILE A 318 24.98 0.24 -9.19
N ALA A 319 23.87 0.05 -8.46
CA ALA A 319 22.55 -0.11 -9.05
C ALA A 319 22.04 1.17 -9.76
N GLY A 320 22.42 2.35 -9.26
CA GLY A 320 22.05 3.64 -9.84
C GLY A 320 22.86 4.03 -11.10
N ASP A 321 23.94 3.30 -11.39
CA ASP A 321 24.81 3.54 -12.55
C ASP A 321 24.82 2.31 -13.48
N LYS A 322 24.28 2.47 -14.68
CA LYS A 322 24.16 1.39 -15.68
C LYS A 322 25.51 0.80 -16.08
N PHE A 323 26.58 1.59 -16.11
CA PHE A 323 27.90 1.08 -16.46
C PHE A 323 28.52 0.31 -15.29
N LEU A 324 28.37 0.79 -14.05
CA LEU A 324 28.83 0.04 -12.88
C LEU A 324 28.06 -1.28 -12.73
N THR A 325 26.76 -1.28 -12.99
CA THR A 325 25.96 -2.51 -13.06
C THR A 325 26.50 -3.45 -14.14
N ARG A 326 26.76 -2.95 -15.36
CA ARG A 326 27.33 -3.74 -16.46
C ARG A 326 28.69 -4.35 -16.12
N LYS A 327 29.51 -3.70 -15.29
CA LYS A 327 30.82 -4.25 -14.83
C LYS A 327 30.68 -5.53 -13.99
N LEU A 328 29.51 -5.80 -13.43
CA LEU A 328 29.25 -7.05 -12.71
C LEU A 328 29.03 -8.23 -13.65
N GLU A 329 28.75 -7.98 -14.94
CA GLU A 329 28.47 -9.02 -15.92
C GLU A 329 29.73 -9.52 -16.63
N PRO A 330 29.80 -10.82 -16.96
CA PRO A 330 30.90 -11.38 -17.76
C PRO A 330 31.04 -10.74 -19.15
N SER A 331 29.96 -10.17 -19.69
CA SER A 331 29.87 -9.54 -21.02
C SER A 331 30.44 -8.12 -21.08
N ILE A 332 30.97 -7.58 -19.97
CA ILE A 332 31.54 -6.23 -19.89
C ILE A 332 32.59 -5.94 -20.97
N SER A 333 33.31 -6.94 -21.47
CA SER A 333 34.31 -6.76 -22.56
C SER A 333 33.73 -6.23 -23.87
N GLU A 334 32.41 -6.34 -24.06
CA GLU A 334 31.70 -5.85 -25.25
C GLU A 334 31.11 -4.45 -25.03
N SER A 335 31.23 -3.90 -23.83
CA SER A 335 30.66 -2.61 -23.43
C SER A 335 31.74 -1.62 -23.00
N PHE A 336 31.48 -0.33 -23.12
CA PHE A 336 32.39 0.70 -22.63
C PHE A 336 31.65 1.96 -22.20
N GLU A 337 32.29 2.73 -21.33
CA GLU A 337 31.84 4.06 -20.93
C GLU A 337 32.52 5.13 -21.77
N CYS A 338 31.78 6.19 -22.07
CA CYS A 338 32.34 7.41 -22.63
C CYS A 338 31.56 8.64 -22.15
N ALA A 339 32.26 9.75 -22.01
CA ALA A 339 31.71 11.04 -21.62
C ALA A 339 31.70 12.06 -22.77
N THR A 340 32.36 11.74 -23.89
CA THR A 340 32.45 12.64 -25.05
C THR A 340 32.42 11.89 -26.37
N VAL A 341 32.03 12.60 -27.43
CA VAL A 341 32.07 12.08 -28.81
C VAL A 341 33.49 11.77 -29.24
N GLU A 342 34.48 12.54 -28.79
CA GLU A 342 35.89 12.35 -29.11
C GLU A 342 36.40 11.00 -28.60
N GLN A 343 36.00 10.58 -27.40
CA GLN A 343 36.36 9.26 -26.86
C GLN A 343 35.82 8.13 -27.73
N VAL A 344 34.61 8.28 -28.27
CA VAL A 344 34.01 7.31 -29.20
C VAL A 344 34.76 7.28 -30.53
N ARG A 345 35.10 8.44 -31.09
CA ARG A 345 35.91 8.51 -32.32
C ARG A 345 37.27 7.85 -32.12
N SER A 346 37.92 8.08 -30.97
CA SER A 346 39.16 7.40 -30.61
C SER A 346 38.98 5.88 -30.49
N ARG A 347 37.90 5.42 -29.86
CA ARG A 347 37.57 3.99 -29.73
C ARG A 347 37.35 3.29 -31.07
N ILE A 348 36.74 3.97 -32.04
CA ILE A 348 36.52 3.48 -33.40
C ILE A 348 37.83 3.43 -34.18
N ALA A 349 38.66 4.47 -34.06
CA ALA A 349 39.92 4.58 -34.78
C ALA A 349 41.03 3.65 -34.23
N ASP A 350 40.90 3.15 -33.01
CA ASP A 350 41.87 2.27 -32.38
C ASP A 350 41.78 0.84 -32.93
N VAL A 351 42.63 0.54 -33.90
CA VAL A 351 42.76 -0.77 -34.57
C VAL A 351 43.27 -1.88 -33.65
N THR A 352 43.75 -1.57 -32.44
CA THR A 352 44.20 -2.59 -31.47
C THR A 352 43.03 -3.20 -30.70
N LEU A 353 41.90 -2.50 -30.67
CA LEU A 353 40.68 -2.93 -30.00
C LEU A 353 39.77 -3.71 -30.96
N GLN A 354 38.89 -4.54 -30.40
CA GLN A 354 37.90 -5.24 -31.22
C GLN A 354 36.96 -4.24 -31.92
N PRO A 355 36.66 -4.43 -33.21
CA PRO A 355 35.69 -3.61 -33.93
C PRO A 355 34.32 -3.65 -33.27
N LEU A 356 33.62 -2.52 -33.30
CA LEU A 356 32.24 -2.44 -32.82
C LEU A 356 31.31 -3.28 -33.71
N ARG A 357 30.39 -4.01 -33.09
CA ARG A 357 29.39 -4.83 -33.78
C ARG A 357 28.00 -4.23 -33.55
N PHE A 358 27.38 -3.78 -34.63
CA PHE A 358 26.03 -3.19 -34.60
C PHE A 358 24.95 -4.28 -34.73
N PRO A 359 23.74 -4.06 -34.18
CA PRO A 359 23.30 -2.87 -33.45
C PRO A 359 23.89 -2.75 -32.04
N LEU A 360 24.09 -1.50 -31.60
CA LEU A 360 24.45 -1.15 -30.23
C LEU A 360 23.31 -0.38 -29.57
N ILE A 361 23.34 -0.25 -28.26
CA ILE A 361 22.49 0.65 -27.49
C ILE A 361 23.37 1.63 -26.70
N VAL A 362 22.94 2.89 -26.67
CA VAL A 362 23.57 3.98 -25.93
C VAL A 362 22.62 4.45 -24.85
N LYS A 363 23.09 4.54 -23.61
CA LYS A 363 22.29 4.92 -22.44
C LYS A 363 23.09 5.87 -21.54
N PRO A 364 22.52 6.95 -20.99
CA PRO A 364 23.17 7.67 -19.89
C PRO A 364 23.46 6.72 -18.73
N CYS A 365 24.66 6.82 -18.13
CA CYS A 365 25.05 5.97 -17.00
C CYS A 365 24.04 6.13 -15.86
N THR A 366 23.69 7.37 -15.54
CA THR A 366 22.68 7.72 -14.54
C THR A 366 21.42 8.28 -15.20
N GLY A 367 20.24 7.90 -14.70
CA GLY A 367 18.95 8.43 -15.15
C GLY A 367 17.86 7.36 -15.26
N TRP A 368 16.62 7.83 -15.39
CA TRP A 368 15.40 7.01 -15.38
C TRP A 368 14.53 7.26 -16.63
N GLY A 369 13.44 6.49 -16.74
CA GLY A 369 12.38 6.67 -17.74
C GLY A 369 12.84 6.52 -19.19
N SER A 370 13.89 5.75 -19.43
CA SER A 370 14.44 5.51 -20.78
C SER A 370 14.80 6.76 -21.61
N GLU A 371 14.90 7.95 -20.99
CA GLU A 371 15.21 9.15 -21.77
C GLU A 371 16.66 9.11 -22.27
N CYS A 372 16.87 9.59 -23.50
CA CYS A 372 18.17 9.54 -24.19
C CYS A 372 18.77 8.13 -24.33
N VAL A 373 17.95 7.09 -24.23
CA VAL A 373 18.32 5.74 -24.68
C VAL A 373 18.15 5.67 -26.19
N SER A 374 19.12 5.08 -26.90
CA SER A 374 19.06 4.99 -28.36
C SER A 374 19.72 3.72 -28.86
N ARG A 375 18.99 2.96 -29.66
CA ARG A 375 19.55 1.92 -30.51
C ARG A 375 20.25 2.59 -31.70
N VAL A 376 21.43 2.10 -32.04
CA VAL A 376 22.24 2.61 -33.14
C VAL A 376 22.69 1.47 -34.02
N ASP A 377 22.47 1.59 -35.33
CA ASP A 377 22.80 0.54 -36.29
C ASP A 377 24.10 0.84 -37.08
N ASN A 378 24.73 1.99 -36.84
CA ASN A 378 26.01 2.39 -37.45
C ASN A 378 26.75 3.47 -36.64
N GLU A 379 27.99 3.75 -37.03
CA GLU A 379 28.89 4.71 -36.35
C GLU A 379 28.36 6.14 -36.33
N ALA A 380 27.69 6.59 -37.40
CA ALA A 380 27.14 7.95 -37.46
C ALA A 380 26.00 8.15 -36.44
N MET A 381 25.12 7.14 -36.31
CA MET A 381 24.09 7.12 -35.29
C MET A 381 24.69 7.07 -33.87
N LEU A 382 25.74 6.28 -33.67
CA LEU A 382 26.45 6.17 -32.39
C LEU A 382 26.99 7.53 -31.91
N ILE A 383 27.65 8.28 -32.81
CA ILE A 383 28.16 9.63 -32.52
C ILE A 383 27.04 10.57 -32.05
N ASN A 384 25.91 10.57 -32.75
CA ASN A 384 24.77 11.42 -32.41
C ASN A 384 24.11 11.00 -31.09
N ALA A 385 23.95 9.70 -30.87
CA ALA A 385 23.37 9.15 -29.64
C ALA A 385 24.23 9.45 -28.41
N VAL A 386 25.56 9.36 -28.54
CA VAL A 386 26.50 9.70 -27.45
C VAL A 386 26.43 11.18 -27.12
N ALA A 387 26.40 12.06 -28.12
CA ALA A 387 26.22 13.49 -27.89
C ALA A 387 24.91 13.79 -27.15
N LYS A 388 23.80 13.15 -27.56
CA LYS A 388 22.49 13.27 -26.91
C LYS A 388 22.54 12.78 -25.45
N ALA A 389 23.04 11.57 -25.21
CA ALA A 389 23.11 10.97 -23.88
C ALA A 389 23.99 11.79 -22.93
N CYS A 390 25.17 12.23 -23.39
CA CYS A 390 26.09 13.01 -22.55
C CYS A 390 25.58 14.42 -22.26
N SER A 391 24.71 14.96 -23.11
CA SER A 391 24.09 16.28 -22.89
C SER A 391 22.98 16.28 -21.82
N ARG A 392 22.44 15.11 -21.46
CA ARG A 392 21.23 14.98 -20.62
C ARG A 392 21.33 15.73 -19.30
N HIS A 393 22.48 15.61 -18.63
CA HIS A 393 22.69 16.11 -17.27
C HIS A 393 23.66 17.29 -17.21
N VAL A 394 23.98 17.92 -18.34
CA VAL A 394 24.90 19.07 -18.40
C VAL A 394 24.37 20.21 -17.53
N GLY A 395 25.22 20.72 -16.65
CA GLY A 395 24.87 21.78 -15.71
C GLY A 395 24.24 21.29 -14.40
N THR A 396 24.20 19.98 -14.17
CA THR A 396 23.77 19.37 -12.90
C THR A 396 24.94 18.72 -12.17
N ALA A 397 24.73 18.24 -10.95
CA ALA A 397 25.72 17.47 -10.18
C ALA A 397 25.78 15.97 -10.57
N VAL A 398 25.00 15.54 -11.56
CA VAL A 398 24.85 14.13 -11.94
C VAL A 398 25.89 13.73 -13.01
N ASN A 399 26.30 12.46 -12.98
CA ASN A 399 27.21 11.88 -13.98
C ASN A 399 26.65 12.08 -15.41
N THR A 400 27.45 12.70 -16.28
CA THR A 400 27.11 12.93 -17.70
C THR A 400 27.64 11.84 -18.63
N SER A 401 28.37 10.84 -18.14
CA SER A 401 28.83 9.73 -18.96
C SER A 401 27.66 8.90 -19.50
N CYS A 402 27.91 8.18 -20.59
CA CYS A 402 27.03 7.16 -21.12
C CYS A 402 27.75 5.81 -21.26
N VAL A 403 26.95 4.75 -21.23
CA VAL A 403 27.36 3.39 -21.57
C VAL A 403 26.96 3.07 -23.00
N VAL A 404 27.87 2.42 -23.72
CA VAL A 404 27.65 1.83 -25.04
C VAL A 404 27.82 0.32 -24.91
N GLU A 405 26.81 -0.43 -25.31
CA GLU A 405 26.78 -1.90 -25.17
C GLU A 405 26.06 -2.56 -26.36
N PRO A 406 26.24 -3.87 -26.60
CA PRO A 406 25.50 -4.59 -27.63
C PRO A 406 23.99 -4.50 -27.40
N TYR A 407 23.22 -4.27 -28.47
CA TYR A 407 21.77 -4.40 -28.39
C TYR A 407 21.39 -5.88 -28.38
N ILE A 408 20.67 -6.30 -27.33
CA ILE A 408 20.20 -7.68 -27.16
C ILE A 408 18.71 -7.71 -27.50
N SER A 409 18.37 -8.36 -28.61
CA SER A 409 16.97 -8.56 -29.00
C SER A 409 16.34 -9.71 -28.22
N GLY A 410 15.10 -9.55 -27.77
CA GLY A 410 14.36 -10.61 -27.10
C GLY A 410 13.19 -10.06 -26.28
N PRO A 411 12.46 -10.92 -25.57
CA PRO A 411 11.51 -10.48 -24.57
C PRO A 411 12.21 -9.78 -23.40
N GLU A 412 11.54 -8.80 -22.81
CA GLU A 412 11.97 -8.06 -21.62
C GLU A 412 11.06 -8.44 -20.45
N PHE A 413 11.65 -8.65 -19.28
CA PHE A 413 10.92 -9.06 -18.08
C PHE A 413 11.44 -8.29 -16.87
N ASP A 414 10.52 -7.66 -16.17
CA ASP A 414 10.77 -7.09 -14.85
C ASP A 414 10.59 -8.11 -13.73
N ALA A 415 11.58 -8.19 -12.83
CA ALA A 415 11.53 -9.04 -11.65
C ALA A 415 11.58 -8.19 -10.37
N ASN A 416 10.41 -7.94 -9.80
CA ASN A 416 10.24 -7.13 -8.60
C ASN A 416 10.34 -8.01 -7.34
N PHE A 417 11.22 -7.66 -6.40
CA PHE A 417 11.44 -8.40 -5.16
C PHE A 417 11.27 -7.53 -3.91
N VAL A 418 10.70 -8.11 -2.86
CA VAL A 418 10.85 -7.58 -1.49
C VAL A 418 11.69 -8.57 -0.69
N LEU A 419 12.77 -8.07 -0.10
CA LEU A 419 13.66 -8.85 0.74
C LEU A 419 13.50 -8.47 2.22
N LEU A 420 13.61 -9.48 3.09
CA LEU A 420 13.73 -9.32 4.53
C LEU A 420 14.82 -10.27 5.03
N ASP A 421 15.83 -9.74 5.72
CA ASP A 421 16.99 -10.50 6.21
C ASP A 421 17.67 -11.34 5.12
N GLY A 422 17.83 -10.76 3.93
CA GLY A 422 18.43 -11.42 2.77
C GLY A 422 17.54 -12.50 2.11
N GLN A 423 16.29 -12.66 2.54
CA GLN A 423 15.35 -13.63 1.98
C GLN A 423 14.24 -12.94 1.19
N ILE A 424 13.87 -13.50 0.03
CA ILE A 424 12.74 -13.02 -0.77
C ILE A 424 11.44 -13.38 -0.04
N VAL A 425 10.66 -12.36 0.34
CA VAL A 425 9.34 -12.51 0.99
C VAL A 425 8.18 -12.21 0.05
N PHE A 426 8.45 -11.54 -1.07
CA PHE A 426 7.50 -11.28 -2.15
C PHE A 426 8.25 -11.19 -3.48
N SER A 427 7.62 -11.68 -4.53
CA SER A 427 8.09 -11.53 -5.90
C SER A 427 6.92 -11.29 -6.85
N GLU A 428 7.14 -10.44 -7.84
CA GLU A 428 6.27 -10.22 -8.99
C GLU A 428 7.13 -10.25 -10.24
N ILE A 429 6.64 -10.90 -11.29
CA ILE A 429 7.31 -10.94 -12.59
C ILE A 429 6.37 -10.30 -13.61
N GLY A 430 6.86 -9.24 -14.27
CA GLY A 430 6.22 -8.55 -15.38
C GLY A 430 6.77 -9.01 -16.72
N ASP A 431 5.91 -9.09 -17.73
CA ASP A 431 6.27 -9.28 -19.15
C ASP A 431 6.04 -7.94 -19.86
N ASP A 432 7.14 -7.35 -20.34
CA ASP A 432 7.16 -6.03 -20.96
C ASP A 432 6.97 -6.15 -22.46
N TYR A 433 5.95 -5.46 -22.97
CA TYR A 433 5.67 -5.46 -24.39
C TYR A 433 6.72 -4.63 -25.14
N PRO A 434 7.04 -5.01 -26.39
CA PRO A 434 8.02 -4.29 -27.19
C PRO A 434 7.78 -2.78 -27.22
N SER A 435 8.86 -2.02 -27.05
CA SER A 435 8.85 -0.56 -27.13
C SER A 435 8.98 -0.08 -28.58
N PRO A 436 8.66 1.19 -28.89
CA PRO A 436 8.93 1.77 -30.20
C PRO A 436 10.41 1.63 -30.62
N GLY A 437 11.34 1.70 -29.66
CA GLY A 437 12.79 1.54 -29.84
C GLY A 437 13.20 0.18 -30.41
N ASP A 438 12.40 -0.87 -30.19
CA ASP A 438 12.68 -2.23 -30.68
C ASP A 438 12.42 -2.40 -32.18
N MET A 439 11.53 -1.57 -32.74
CA MET A 439 11.04 -1.70 -34.11
C MET A 439 12.04 -1.19 -35.17
N GLY A 440 13.18 -0.60 -34.76
CA GLY A 440 14.32 -0.30 -35.63
C GLY A 440 14.05 0.62 -36.82
N SER A 441 13.02 1.47 -36.78
CA SER A 441 12.73 2.41 -37.86
C SER A 441 13.62 3.67 -37.79
N VAL A 442 14.00 4.16 -38.98
CA VAL A 442 14.99 5.23 -39.25
C VAL A 442 14.52 6.63 -38.81
N GLU A 443 13.32 6.76 -38.24
CA GLU A 443 12.84 8.05 -37.74
C GLU A 443 13.38 8.29 -36.33
N SER A 444 14.07 9.41 -36.17
CA SER A 444 14.90 9.83 -35.04
C SER A 444 14.17 10.07 -33.70
N ALA A 445 13.06 9.38 -33.46
CA ALA A 445 12.16 9.63 -32.33
C ALA A 445 11.58 8.36 -31.69
N SER A 446 12.06 7.15 -32.01
CA SER A 446 11.67 5.95 -31.25
C SER A 446 12.38 5.94 -29.89
N ASP A 447 11.61 5.98 -28.81
CA ASP A 447 12.09 5.84 -27.44
C ASP A 447 11.87 4.42 -26.91
N PHE A 448 12.46 4.14 -25.76
CA PHE A 448 12.30 2.88 -25.03
C PHE A 448 11.35 3.07 -23.84
N LEU A 449 10.34 3.93 -24.00
CA LEU A 449 9.29 4.03 -22.99
C LEU A 449 8.44 2.76 -23.04
N GLU A 450 8.20 2.20 -21.85
CA GLU A 450 7.32 1.05 -21.66
C GLU A 450 5.93 1.36 -22.24
N THR A 451 5.37 0.39 -22.97
CA THR A 451 4.05 0.55 -23.59
C THR A 451 2.96 -0.14 -22.78
N GLN A 452 3.16 -1.42 -22.48
CA GLN A 452 2.26 -2.26 -21.70
C GLN A 452 3.08 -3.29 -20.92
N VAL A 453 2.63 -3.58 -19.69
CA VAL A 453 3.23 -4.59 -18.83
C VAL A 453 2.15 -5.56 -18.39
N VAL A 454 2.40 -6.86 -18.52
CA VAL A 454 1.53 -7.92 -17.98
C VAL A 454 2.17 -8.51 -16.73
N VAL A 455 1.53 -8.29 -15.58
CA VAL A 455 2.10 -8.68 -14.28
C VAL A 455 1.47 -9.95 -13.70
N GLY A 456 2.32 -10.86 -13.22
CA GLY A 456 1.95 -12.02 -12.42
C GLY A 456 2.50 -11.91 -10.99
N THR A 457 1.64 -11.94 -9.97
CA THR A 457 2.06 -11.82 -8.56
C THR A 457 2.07 -13.17 -7.83
N ARG A 458 3.11 -13.42 -7.02
CA ARG A 458 3.18 -14.62 -6.15
C ARG A 458 3.70 -14.28 -4.75
N ARG A 459 2.92 -14.62 -3.72
CA ARG A 459 3.37 -14.54 -2.33
C ARG A 459 4.02 -15.85 -1.91
N ILE A 460 5.26 -15.80 -1.42
CA ILE A 460 5.99 -16.97 -0.92
C ILE A 460 5.66 -17.12 0.57
N ARG A 461 4.88 -18.16 0.94
CA ARG A 461 4.67 -18.48 2.35
C ARG A 461 5.93 -19.16 2.90
N LYS A 462 6.43 -18.69 4.05
CA LYS A 462 7.35 -19.48 4.87
C LYS A 462 6.55 -20.67 5.44
N THR A 463 7.03 -21.88 5.22
CA THR A 463 6.64 -23.08 5.98
C THR A 463 7.26 -23.06 7.35
#